data_AF-A0A259LNM7-F1
#
_entry.id   AF-A0A259LNM7-F1
#
_cell.length_a   1.000
_cell.length_b   1.000
_cell.length_c   1.000
_cell.angle_alpha   90.00
_cell.angle_beta   90.00
_cell.angle_gamma   90.00
#
_symmetry.space_group_name_H-M   'P 1'
#
loop_
_entity.id
_entity.type
_entity.pdbx_description
1 polymer ?
#
loop_
_entity_poly.entity_id
_entity_poly.type
_entity_poly.pdbx_seq_one_letter_code
_entity_poly.pdbx_strand_id
1 'polypeptide(L)'
;MFKKTLISLAVASSLGLTGCFGGGSDSKNANPSPKYTDPAVTGKTWPLFNPATSVLPTPNDILFAQETAGDGTMSGSDANPVTVGLDALDGSSTTAQFDIKLSGSIDVDTVDGRPLVTIPGVGTVPNPEQTVYLLGLDFPGGDSLQNSSAYYTALATELGLTLPESGTLPGETPTFDIGLSLNSAPNSKPISDYLEQFRVEVIDLDGGTDNTLRITPLKPLDPKKKYLVVVTNEILDADGDPLINDPIYSNILGEDGAPGLVSSRLAALTPALQSWEQLASGYFAGVVNGVRSQVGLPDLTSDNIAMALTFTTGGTEDVLEAATSPASFFYKAGVVQTRQTAIANYLANNTESFLAMTPTEQYQALATAAGTAAATNDATIKATAAGTAAALAGNGADFSNPAPRTITPVQATRVPASAVNSAFSNSADVMQWGITLPYYLGIPTDTNPANLNVTWEASTTVGGLIDASQGNDAGTTPPSDLVTFRYPFAAEQGEVFVPMLLQVPTDAGCAKPFDIVIYQHGIFGNRSHSLALGNQLAGQCYVTVAIDLPMHGIAPRLATGVLDPSLGLSVDVTQQGDGSFAASALPMNER
;
A
#
# COMPACT_ATOMS: atom_id res chain seq x y z
N MET A 1 0.21 16.88 -24.83
CA MET A 1 1.34 17.54 -24.14
C MET A 1 1.11 17.39 -22.66
N PHE A 2 1.87 16.49 -22.02
CA PHE A 2 1.96 16.38 -20.57
C PHE A 2 2.61 17.67 -20.04
N LYS A 3 1.82 18.67 -19.63
CA LYS A 3 2.34 19.87 -18.98
C LYS A 3 2.35 19.61 -17.49
N LYS A 4 3.49 19.88 -16.82
CA LYS A 4 3.78 20.11 -15.39
C LYS A 4 3.17 19.22 -14.29
N THR A 5 2.07 18.52 -14.52
CA THR A 5 1.29 17.86 -13.46
C THR A 5 1.63 16.40 -13.22
N LEU A 6 2.49 15.76 -14.03
CA LEU A 6 2.66 14.30 -13.96
C LEU A 6 3.31 13.87 -12.64
N ILE A 7 4.16 14.72 -12.04
CA ILE A 7 4.83 14.45 -10.75
C ILE A 7 4.97 15.71 -9.86
N SER A 8 4.54 16.92 -10.28
CA SER A 8 4.39 18.04 -9.32
C SER A 8 3.12 17.84 -8.49
N LEU A 9 3.14 16.82 -7.63
CA LEU A 9 2.13 16.54 -6.64
C LEU A 9 2.59 17.15 -5.32
N ALA A 10 2.21 18.41 -5.09
CA ALA A 10 2.00 18.82 -3.70
C ALA A 10 0.84 17.96 -3.18
N VAL A 11 1.11 17.02 -2.27
CA VAL A 11 0.07 16.45 -1.42
C VAL A 11 -0.41 17.60 -0.54
N ALA A 12 -1.41 18.33 -1.01
CA ALA A 12 -2.11 19.31 -0.19
C ALA A 12 -3.04 18.54 0.77
N SER A 13 -2.45 17.75 1.67
CA SER A 13 -3.14 17.30 2.87
C SER A 13 -3.37 18.54 3.72
N SER A 14 -4.58 19.11 3.64
CA SER A 14 -4.93 20.40 4.25
C SER A 14 -4.95 20.39 5.79
N LEU A 15 -4.45 19.34 6.45
CA LEU A 15 -4.22 19.36 7.89
C LEU A 15 -2.77 19.78 8.09
N GLY A 16 -2.50 21.09 8.09
CA GLY A 16 -1.19 21.64 8.44
C GLY A 16 -0.83 21.27 9.89
N LEU A 17 -0.26 20.08 10.08
CA LEU A 17 0.05 19.45 11.37
C LEU A 17 1.52 19.64 11.76
N THR A 18 2.28 20.50 11.07
CA THR A 18 3.74 20.71 11.24
C THR A 18 4.20 21.12 12.65
N GLY A 19 3.29 21.21 13.63
CA GLY A 19 3.61 21.34 15.04
C GLY A 19 3.12 20.22 15.96
N CYS A 20 2.31 19.24 15.55
CA CYS A 20 1.69 18.32 16.52
C CYS A 20 2.65 17.28 17.12
N PHE A 21 3.73 16.93 16.40
CA PHE A 21 4.61 15.81 16.76
C PHE A 21 6.11 16.17 16.90
N GLY A 22 6.47 17.45 16.78
CA GLY A 22 7.84 17.92 16.99
C GLY A 22 8.27 17.76 18.45
N GLY A 23 9.31 16.96 18.70
CA GLY A 23 9.87 16.68 20.02
C GLY A 23 10.24 17.95 20.78
N GLY A 24 9.40 18.33 21.75
CA GLY A 24 9.71 19.39 22.70
C GLY A 24 10.74 18.89 23.72
N SER A 25 12.02 19.19 23.48
CA SER A 25 13.06 19.10 24.50
C SER A 25 12.76 20.08 25.66
N ASP A 26 12.94 19.58 26.88
CA ASP A 26 13.06 20.34 28.14
C ASP A 26 11.83 21.07 28.68
N SER A 27 10.79 20.32 29.04
CA SER A 27 10.18 20.46 30.38
C SER A 27 9.46 19.17 30.76
N LYS A 28 9.87 18.56 31.88
CA LYS A 28 9.12 17.48 32.52
C LYS A 28 7.80 18.06 33.06
N ASN A 29 6.79 18.15 32.21
CA ASN A 29 5.43 18.31 32.71
C ASN A 29 5.04 16.98 33.32
N ALA A 30 5.08 16.93 34.66
CA ALA A 30 4.37 15.92 35.41
C ALA A 30 2.97 15.82 34.84
N ASN A 31 2.58 14.61 34.42
CA ASN A 31 1.24 14.29 33.95
C ASN A 31 0.24 14.95 34.91
N PRO A 32 -0.51 16.01 34.52
CA PRO A 32 -1.56 16.50 35.39
C PRO A 32 -2.60 15.39 35.40
N SER A 33 -2.58 14.53 36.41
CA SER A 33 -3.68 13.64 36.69
C SER A 33 -4.92 14.54 36.75
N PRO A 34 -5.90 14.40 35.84
CA PRO A 34 -7.09 15.21 35.90
C PRO A 34 -7.74 14.92 37.25
N LYS A 35 -7.66 15.87 38.19
CA LYS A 35 -8.45 15.82 39.44
C LYS A 35 -9.89 16.27 39.15
N TYR A 36 -10.42 15.83 38.02
CA TYR A 36 -11.81 16.00 37.62
C TYR A 36 -12.34 14.60 37.32
N THR A 37 -13.04 14.03 38.29
CA THR A 37 -14.00 12.96 38.02
C THR A 37 -15.15 13.62 37.27
N ASP A 38 -15.09 13.63 35.95
CA ASP A 38 -16.25 13.95 35.13
C ASP A 38 -17.19 12.72 35.19
N PRO A 39 -18.40 12.85 35.75
CA PRO A 39 -19.37 11.76 35.77
C PRO A 39 -19.72 11.25 34.36
N ALA A 40 -19.52 12.05 33.32
CA ALA A 40 -19.76 11.66 31.92
C ALA A 40 -18.72 10.66 31.38
N VAL A 41 -17.54 10.56 32.01
CA VAL A 41 -16.42 9.72 31.56
C VAL A 41 -16.06 8.65 32.60
N THR A 42 -16.34 8.91 33.89
CA THR A 42 -15.98 8.00 34.98
C THR A 42 -16.74 6.69 34.87
N GLY A 43 -16.01 5.59 34.67
CA GLY A 43 -16.59 4.24 34.56
C GLY A 43 -17.16 3.89 33.19
N LYS A 44 -16.91 4.72 32.16
CA LYS A 44 -17.30 4.44 30.77
C LYS A 44 -16.12 3.88 29.98
N THR A 45 -16.44 3.19 28.88
CA THR A 45 -15.46 2.65 27.94
C THR A 45 -15.53 3.39 26.60
N TRP A 46 -14.38 3.60 25.94
CA TRP A 46 -14.29 4.25 24.63
C TRP A 46 -13.15 3.70 23.78
N PRO A 47 -13.24 3.81 22.44
CA PRO A 47 -12.11 3.58 21.55
C PRO A 47 -11.02 4.64 21.77
N LEU A 48 -9.77 4.22 21.92
CA LEU A 48 -8.67 5.15 22.19
C LEU A 48 -8.40 6.04 20.97
N PHE A 49 -8.53 7.35 21.16
CA PHE A 49 -8.22 8.35 20.14
C PHE A 49 -7.58 9.57 20.78
N ASN A 50 -6.25 9.65 20.74
CA ASN A 50 -5.49 10.76 21.27
C ASN A 50 -4.30 11.12 20.35
N PRO A 51 -4.53 11.96 19.32
CA PRO A 51 -3.48 12.41 18.41
C PRO A 51 -2.38 13.21 19.12
N ALA A 52 -2.68 13.90 20.23
CA ALA A 52 -1.69 14.69 20.97
C ALA A 52 -0.60 13.84 21.64
N THR A 53 -0.87 12.55 21.88
CA THR A 53 0.07 11.59 22.47
C THR A 53 0.40 10.42 21.55
N SER A 54 0.03 10.53 20.27
CA SER A 54 0.20 9.46 19.26
C SER A 54 -0.49 8.14 19.62
N VAL A 55 -1.57 8.19 20.43
CA VAL A 55 -2.40 7.01 20.73
C VAL A 55 -3.54 7.00 19.72
N LEU A 56 -3.29 6.43 18.55
CA LEU A 56 -4.26 6.26 17.48
C LEU A 56 -4.21 4.83 16.98
N PRO A 57 -5.32 4.27 16.46
CA PRO A 57 -5.26 3.10 15.60
C PRO A 57 -4.27 3.35 14.45
N THR A 58 -3.36 2.41 14.21
CA THR A 58 -2.31 2.55 13.18
C THR A 58 -2.41 1.42 12.18
N PRO A 59 -2.19 1.71 10.88
CA PRO A 59 -1.99 3.02 10.22
C PRO A 59 -3.29 3.83 10.02
N ASN A 60 -3.23 5.17 9.94
CA ASN A 60 -4.40 6.03 9.69
C ASN A 60 -4.03 7.28 8.87
N ASP A 61 -5.03 7.94 8.28
CA ASP A 61 -4.81 9.05 7.33
C ASP A 61 -4.29 10.35 7.96
N ILE A 62 -4.34 10.50 9.30
CA ILE A 62 -3.71 11.64 9.99
C ILE A 62 -2.19 11.59 9.78
N LEU A 63 -1.63 10.39 9.58
CA LEU A 63 -0.20 10.20 9.30
C LEU A 63 0.20 10.74 7.91
N PHE A 64 -0.67 10.64 6.89
CA PHE A 64 -0.39 11.26 5.59
C PHE A 64 -0.35 12.79 5.69
N ALA A 65 -1.11 13.37 6.61
CA ALA A 65 -1.20 14.82 6.68
C ALA A 65 0.00 15.52 7.28
N GLN A 66 0.94 14.75 7.83
CA GLN A 66 2.24 15.23 8.28
C GLN A 66 3.31 15.15 7.19
N GLU A 67 3.04 14.43 6.11
CA GLU A 67 3.96 14.23 5.00
C GLU A 67 4.06 15.52 4.16
N THR A 68 5.29 15.99 3.91
CA THR A 68 5.54 17.28 3.23
C THR A 68 6.29 17.16 1.91
N ALA A 69 6.92 16.03 1.64
CA ALA A 69 7.64 15.74 0.41
C ALA A 69 6.69 15.52 -0.79
N GLY A 70 5.45 15.07 -0.56
CA GLY A 70 4.48 14.74 -1.59
C GLY A 70 4.72 13.38 -2.25
N ASP A 71 5.50 12.51 -1.61
CA ASP A 71 5.87 11.18 -2.12
C ASP A 71 4.78 10.11 -1.87
N GLY A 72 3.74 10.46 -1.11
CA GLY A 72 2.62 9.58 -0.79
C GLY A 72 2.91 8.60 0.33
N THR A 73 3.96 8.84 1.13
CA THR A 73 4.22 8.09 2.35
C THR A 73 3.42 8.60 3.55
N MET A 74 3.40 7.81 4.61
CA MET A 74 2.91 8.27 5.91
C MET A 74 4.05 8.96 6.67
N SER A 75 3.73 9.85 7.61
CA SER A 75 4.71 10.37 8.57
C SER A 75 4.17 10.20 9.99
N GLY A 76 4.92 9.42 10.76
CA GLY A 76 4.63 8.95 12.10
C GLY A 76 5.62 9.52 13.11
N SER A 77 6.19 8.65 13.95
CA SER A 77 7.02 9.04 15.09
C SER A 77 8.37 8.35 15.04
N ASP A 78 9.43 9.09 15.34
CA ASP A 78 10.80 8.58 15.47
C ASP A 78 11.00 7.69 16.72
N ALA A 79 9.96 7.45 17.52
CA ALA A 79 10.08 6.84 18.84
C ALA A 79 10.54 5.38 18.81
N ASN A 80 10.25 4.61 17.75
CA ASN A 80 10.69 3.22 17.63
C ASN A 80 10.84 2.73 16.17
N PRO A 81 11.59 1.63 15.92
CA PRO A 81 11.82 1.13 14.56
C PRO A 81 10.57 0.73 13.77
N VAL A 82 9.47 0.37 14.44
CA VAL A 82 8.20 0.02 13.77
C VAL A 82 7.54 1.29 13.25
N THR A 83 7.53 2.37 14.03
CA THR A 83 6.97 3.65 13.59
C THR A 83 7.86 4.35 12.58
N VAL A 84 9.18 4.20 12.64
CA VAL A 84 10.10 4.62 11.57
C VAL A 84 9.85 3.82 10.28
N GLY A 85 9.55 2.53 10.40
CA GLY A 85 9.17 1.70 9.25
C GLY A 85 7.85 2.13 8.60
N LEU A 86 6.90 2.68 9.36
CA LEU A 86 5.65 3.24 8.82
C LEU A 86 5.93 4.47 7.93
N ASP A 87 6.97 5.23 8.23
CA ASP A 87 7.33 6.43 7.47
C ASP A 87 7.84 6.10 6.06
N ALA A 88 8.31 4.86 5.86
CA ALA A 88 8.71 4.35 4.57
C ALA A 88 7.56 3.68 3.78
N LEU A 89 6.33 3.64 4.34
CA LEU A 89 5.19 3.01 3.67
C LEU A 89 4.39 4.03 2.88
N ASP A 90 4.08 3.70 1.63
CA ASP A 90 3.19 4.45 0.74
C ASP A 90 1.70 4.25 1.01
N GLY A 91 1.39 3.80 2.24
CA GLY A 91 0.06 3.57 2.77
C GLY A 91 -0.06 2.28 3.56
N SER A 92 -1.29 1.97 3.93
CA SER A 92 -1.63 0.83 4.77
C SER A 92 -1.49 -0.48 3.99
N SER A 93 -1.05 -1.54 4.65
CA SER A 93 -1.06 -2.87 4.04
C SER A 93 -2.48 -3.29 3.66
N THR A 94 -2.63 -3.93 2.51
CA THR A 94 -3.92 -4.47 2.05
C THR A 94 -4.34 -5.74 2.79
N THR A 95 -3.46 -6.35 3.58
CA THR A 95 -3.73 -7.62 4.28
C THR A 95 -3.49 -7.54 5.79
N ALA A 96 -2.94 -6.44 6.29
CA ALA A 96 -2.67 -6.30 7.72
C ALA A 96 -3.96 -6.19 8.53
N GLN A 97 -3.87 -6.64 9.78
CA GLN A 97 -4.90 -6.44 10.79
C GLN A 97 -4.91 -4.97 11.21
N PHE A 98 -6.09 -4.46 11.51
CA PHE A 98 -6.29 -3.11 12.02
C PHE A 98 -6.87 -3.18 13.43
N ASP A 99 -6.08 -2.78 14.41
CA ASP A 99 -6.42 -2.90 15.83
C ASP A 99 -6.84 -1.56 16.42
N ILE A 100 -7.98 -1.56 17.10
CA ILE A 100 -8.52 -0.42 17.84
C ILE A 100 -8.53 -0.79 19.31
N LYS A 101 -7.58 -0.21 20.06
CA LYS A 101 -7.53 -0.38 21.52
C LYS A 101 -8.68 0.39 22.17
N LEU A 102 -9.21 -0.16 23.26
CA LEU A 102 -10.28 0.43 24.07
C LEU A 102 -9.75 0.80 25.45
N SER A 103 -10.40 1.77 26.12
CA SER A 103 -10.05 2.18 27.48
C SER A 103 -10.42 1.16 28.57
N GLY A 104 -11.24 0.16 28.22
CA GLY A 104 -11.79 -0.85 29.11
C GLY A 104 -12.25 -2.11 28.35
N SER A 105 -12.78 -3.08 29.09
CA SER A 105 -13.32 -4.34 28.54
C SER A 105 -14.72 -4.16 27.96
N ILE A 106 -15.04 -4.91 26.91
CA ILE A 106 -16.35 -4.88 26.26
C ILE A 106 -17.10 -6.21 26.26
N ASP A 107 -18.41 -6.15 26.09
CA ASP A 107 -19.24 -7.32 25.85
C ASP A 107 -19.09 -7.78 24.40
N VAL A 108 -18.40 -8.91 24.22
CA VAL A 108 -18.10 -9.51 22.92
C VAL A 108 -19.34 -9.86 22.11
N ASP A 109 -20.48 -10.11 22.76
CA ASP A 109 -21.74 -10.49 22.09
C ASP A 109 -22.41 -9.28 21.40
N THR A 110 -21.95 -8.06 21.69
CA THR A 110 -22.46 -6.81 21.08
C THR A 110 -21.64 -6.35 19.87
N VAL A 111 -20.62 -7.12 19.49
CA VAL A 111 -19.74 -6.81 18.36
C VAL A 111 -20.19 -7.56 17.11
N ASP A 112 -20.62 -6.81 16.08
CA ASP A 112 -20.93 -7.38 14.77
C ASP A 112 -20.26 -6.57 13.66
N GLY A 113 -19.33 -7.21 12.96
CA GLY A 113 -18.62 -6.65 11.82
C GLY A 113 -19.20 -7.01 10.45
N ARG A 114 -20.26 -7.85 10.39
CA ARG A 114 -20.76 -8.37 9.11
C ARG A 114 -21.45 -7.25 8.33
N PRO A 115 -21.00 -6.90 7.11
CA PRO A 115 -21.63 -5.83 6.32
C PRO A 115 -23.04 -6.19 5.82
N LEU A 116 -23.25 -7.49 5.58
CA LEU A 116 -24.45 -8.03 4.96
C LEU A 116 -24.92 -9.26 5.74
N VAL A 117 -26.24 -9.41 5.86
CA VAL A 117 -26.89 -10.60 6.41
C VAL A 117 -27.90 -11.14 5.41
N THR A 118 -28.15 -12.44 5.44
CA THR A 118 -29.19 -13.07 4.62
C THR A 118 -30.42 -13.31 5.48
N ILE A 119 -31.51 -12.62 5.16
CA ILE A 119 -32.78 -12.79 5.85
C ILE A 119 -33.67 -13.74 5.04
N PRO A 120 -34.16 -14.85 5.63
CA PRO A 120 -35.05 -15.79 4.95
C PRO A 120 -36.27 -15.08 4.36
N GLY A 121 -36.50 -15.24 3.06
CA GLY A 121 -37.63 -14.64 2.34
C GLY A 121 -37.43 -13.18 1.88
N VAL A 122 -36.34 -12.51 2.31
CA VAL A 122 -35.97 -11.16 1.85
C VAL A 122 -34.74 -11.20 0.94
N GLY A 123 -33.74 -12.02 1.29
CA GLY A 123 -32.47 -12.10 0.58
C GLY A 123 -31.33 -11.45 1.36
N THR A 124 -30.22 -11.16 0.67
CA THR A 124 -29.06 -10.47 1.26
C THR A 124 -29.35 -8.97 1.37
N VAL A 125 -29.25 -8.45 2.59
CA VAL A 125 -29.49 -7.03 2.91
C VAL A 125 -28.33 -6.49 3.76
N PRO A 126 -28.13 -5.15 3.80
CA PRO A 126 -27.29 -4.52 4.82
C PRO A 126 -27.63 -5.03 6.21
N ASN A 127 -26.61 -5.35 7.00
CA ASN A 127 -26.80 -5.82 8.36
C ASN A 127 -27.33 -4.68 9.25
N PRO A 128 -28.58 -4.77 9.75
CA PRO A 128 -29.15 -3.69 10.56
C PRO A 128 -28.52 -3.62 11.96
N GLU A 129 -27.85 -4.67 12.43
CA GLU A 129 -27.22 -4.77 13.76
C GLU A 129 -25.68 -4.62 13.72
N GLN A 130 -25.13 -4.18 12.58
CA GLN A 130 -23.68 -3.98 12.46
C GLN A 130 -23.21 -2.88 13.41
N THR A 131 -22.15 -3.14 14.19
CA THR A 131 -21.58 -2.19 15.14
C THR A 131 -20.16 -1.75 14.79
N VAL A 132 -19.48 -2.49 13.92
CA VAL A 132 -18.16 -2.14 13.37
C VAL A 132 -18.19 -2.16 11.85
N TYR A 133 -17.80 -1.04 11.24
CA TYR A 133 -17.84 -0.84 9.80
C TYR A 133 -16.42 -0.65 9.24
N LEU A 134 -16.16 -1.27 8.09
CA LEU A 134 -15.01 -0.98 7.22
C LEU A 134 -15.55 -0.69 5.82
N LEU A 135 -15.54 0.59 5.44
CA LEU A 135 -16.23 1.08 4.25
C LEU A 135 -15.24 1.64 3.22
N GLY A 136 -15.10 0.98 2.07
CA GLY A 136 -14.29 1.49 0.96
C GLY A 136 -14.95 2.70 0.29
N LEU A 137 -14.18 3.78 0.11
CA LEU A 137 -14.62 5.02 -0.51
C LEU A 137 -14.21 5.08 -1.99
N ASP A 138 -15.16 5.39 -2.86
CA ASP A 138 -14.93 5.65 -4.28
C ASP A 138 -14.89 7.14 -4.58
N PHE A 139 -13.79 7.57 -5.19
CA PHE A 139 -13.56 8.93 -5.65
C PHE A 139 -13.57 8.95 -7.19
N PRO A 140 -14.49 9.70 -7.83
CA PRO A 140 -14.56 9.81 -9.30
C PRO A 140 -13.22 10.10 -10.01
N GLY A 141 -12.36 10.90 -9.38
CA GLY A 141 -11.03 11.26 -9.88
C GLY A 141 -10.05 10.08 -9.92
N GLY A 142 -10.26 9.07 -9.07
CA GLY A 142 -9.42 7.87 -8.98
C GLY A 142 -8.17 8.02 -8.10
N ASP A 143 -8.01 9.13 -7.38
CA ASP A 143 -6.97 9.31 -6.36
C ASP A 143 -7.62 9.60 -4.98
N SER A 144 -7.39 8.70 -4.04
CA SER A 144 -7.97 8.76 -2.69
C SER A 144 -7.34 9.84 -1.79
N LEU A 145 -6.21 10.41 -2.17
CA LEU A 145 -5.51 11.45 -1.42
C LEU A 145 -5.65 12.84 -2.10
N GLN A 146 -5.86 12.90 -3.42
CA GLN A 146 -6.03 14.14 -4.19
C GLN A 146 -7.47 14.38 -4.64
N ASN A 147 -8.32 14.74 -3.69
CA ASN A 147 -9.76 14.94 -3.92
C ASN A 147 -10.34 16.19 -3.22
N SER A 148 -9.51 17.00 -2.56
CA SER A 148 -9.95 18.11 -1.73
C SER A 148 -10.33 19.37 -2.54
N SER A 149 -11.07 20.27 -1.91
CA SER A 149 -11.36 21.61 -2.46
C SER A 149 -10.07 22.39 -2.80
N ALA A 150 -9.05 22.30 -1.94
CA ALA A 150 -7.76 22.95 -2.17
C ALA A 150 -7.07 22.40 -3.42
N TYR A 151 -7.05 21.07 -3.59
CA TYR A 151 -6.48 20.43 -4.76
C TYR A 151 -7.18 20.87 -6.05
N TYR A 152 -8.52 20.80 -6.11
CA TYR A 152 -9.26 21.17 -7.31
C TYR A 152 -9.19 22.67 -7.63
N THR A 153 -9.11 23.53 -6.61
CA THR A 153 -8.91 24.97 -6.80
C THR A 153 -7.52 25.27 -7.40
N ALA A 154 -6.48 24.59 -6.90
CA ALA A 154 -5.13 24.72 -7.44
C ALA A 154 -5.05 24.20 -8.89
N LEU A 155 -5.62 23.03 -9.15
CA LEU A 155 -5.68 22.45 -10.49
C LEU A 155 -6.44 23.35 -11.47
N ALA A 156 -7.59 23.91 -11.07
CA ALA A 156 -8.34 24.85 -11.90
C ALA A 156 -7.54 26.11 -12.22
N THR A 157 -6.76 26.61 -11.25
CA THR A 157 -5.85 27.75 -11.46
C THR A 157 -4.76 27.42 -12.47
N GLU A 158 -4.12 26.24 -12.36
CA GLU A 158 -3.10 25.78 -13.31
C GLU A 158 -3.64 25.64 -14.73
N LEU A 159 -4.88 25.14 -14.85
CA LEU A 159 -5.59 24.99 -16.12
C LEU A 159 -6.08 26.34 -16.69
N GLY A 160 -5.98 27.44 -15.93
CA GLY A 160 -6.47 28.76 -16.32
C GLY A 160 -7.99 28.84 -16.40
N LEU A 161 -8.70 28.04 -15.60
CA LEU A 161 -10.15 28.06 -15.51
C LEU A 161 -10.62 29.27 -14.70
N THR A 162 -11.76 29.83 -15.09
CA THR A 162 -12.43 30.88 -14.31
C THR A 162 -13.00 30.25 -13.05
N LEU A 163 -12.57 30.75 -11.88
CA LEU A 163 -13.10 30.33 -10.59
C LEU A 163 -14.43 31.03 -10.28
N PRO A 164 -15.31 30.41 -9.48
CA PRO A 164 -16.51 31.05 -8.95
C PRO A 164 -16.17 32.24 -8.05
N GLU A 165 -17.16 33.08 -7.68
CA GLU A 165 -16.96 34.25 -6.81
C GLU A 165 -16.33 33.90 -5.45
N SER A 166 -16.59 32.70 -4.93
CA SER A 166 -15.98 32.18 -3.70
C SER A 166 -14.46 32.01 -3.81
N GLY A 167 -13.89 32.05 -5.02
CA GLY A 167 -12.48 31.80 -5.30
C GLY A 167 -12.03 30.36 -5.06
N THR A 168 -12.97 29.43 -4.79
CA THR A 168 -12.68 28.04 -4.43
C THR A 168 -13.68 27.10 -5.10
N LEU A 169 -13.19 25.97 -5.61
CA LEU A 169 -14.03 24.88 -6.09
C LEU A 169 -14.35 23.92 -4.93
N PRO A 170 -15.53 23.28 -4.94
CA PRO A 170 -15.77 22.16 -4.05
C PRO A 170 -14.77 21.01 -4.35
N GLY A 171 -14.51 20.16 -3.36
CA GLY A 171 -13.78 18.92 -3.61
C GLY A 171 -14.65 17.88 -4.31
N GLU A 172 -14.13 16.65 -4.43
CA GLU A 172 -14.97 15.52 -4.82
C GLU A 172 -15.89 15.10 -3.67
N THR A 173 -17.12 14.72 -4.04
CA THR A 173 -18.03 14.01 -3.16
C THR A 173 -17.86 12.50 -3.39
N PRO A 174 -17.27 11.73 -2.45
CA PRO A 174 -17.11 10.29 -2.60
C PRO A 174 -18.43 9.55 -2.37
N THR A 175 -18.43 8.26 -2.72
CA THR A 175 -19.48 7.31 -2.32
C THR A 175 -18.87 6.01 -1.77
N PHE A 176 -19.70 5.07 -1.35
CA PHE A 176 -19.26 3.79 -0.79
C PHE A 176 -19.34 2.66 -1.82
N ASP A 177 -18.29 1.84 -1.94
CA ASP A 177 -18.26 0.75 -2.93
C ASP A 177 -19.40 -0.27 -2.73
N ILE A 178 -19.71 -0.59 -1.48
CA ILE A 178 -20.84 -1.48 -1.16
C ILE A 178 -22.17 -0.83 -1.55
N GLY A 179 -22.30 0.49 -1.39
CA GLY A 179 -23.48 1.25 -1.83
C GLY A 179 -23.65 1.23 -3.36
N LEU A 180 -22.56 1.34 -4.11
CA LEU A 180 -22.56 1.15 -5.57
C LEU A 180 -23.01 -0.27 -5.95
N SER A 181 -22.51 -1.27 -5.23
CA SER A 181 -22.81 -2.68 -5.48
C SER A 181 -24.28 -3.03 -5.17
N LEU A 182 -24.83 -2.50 -4.07
CA LEU A 182 -26.24 -2.64 -3.70
C LEU A 182 -27.17 -2.00 -4.73
N ASN A 183 -26.76 -0.88 -5.33
CA ASN A 183 -27.51 -0.20 -6.38
C ASN A 183 -27.25 -0.76 -7.78
N SER A 184 -26.50 -1.86 -7.91
CA SER A 184 -26.11 -2.46 -9.21
C SER A 184 -25.47 -1.46 -10.17
N ALA A 185 -24.66 -0.53 -9.63
CA ALA A 185 -23.99 0.47 -10.44
C ALA A 185 -23.02 -0.19 -11.43
N PRO A 186 -22.83 0.39 -12.64
CA PRO A 186 -21.86 -0.12 -13.60
C PRO A 186 -20.46 -0.23 -13.00
N ASN A 187 -19.74 -1.31 -13.30
CA ASN A 187 -18.38 -1.60 -12.80
C ASN A 187 -18.25 -1.75 -11.27
N SER A 188 -19.36 -1.84 -10.53
CA SER A 188 -19.32 -2.21 -9.11
C SER A 188 -18.87 -3.66 -8.92
N LYS A 189 -18.30 -3.95 -7.76
CA LYS A 189 -17.93 -5.32 -7.38
C LYS A 189 -19.20 -6.16 -7.16
N PRO A 190 -19.13 -7.47 -7.38
CA PRO A 190 -20.21 -8.38 -6.96
C PRO A 190 -20.53 -8.17 -5.47
N ILE A 191 -21.81 -8.06 -5.13
CA ILE A 191 -22.23 -7.88 -3.72
C ILE A 191 -21.72 -9.00 -2.80
N SER A 192 -21.47 -10.19 -3.37
CA SER A 192 -20.88 -11.34 -2.67
C SER A 192 -19.46 -11.08 -2.17
N ASP A 193 -18.72 -10.13 -2.74
CA ASP A 193 -17.37 -9.80 -2.26
C ASP A 193 -17.38 -9.15 -0.87
N TYR A 194 -18.52 -8.57 -0.45
CA TYR A 194 -18.67 -7.93 0.86
C TYR A 194 -19.17 -8.88 1.96
N LEU A 195 -19.62 -10.09 1.62
CA LEU A 195 -20.10 -11.06 2.63
C LEU A 195 -18.97 -11.59 3.52
N GLU A 196 -17.75 -11.65 2.98
CA GLU A 196 -16.56 -12.18 3.66
C GLU A 196 -15.36 -11.26 3.37
N GLN A 197 -15.56 -9.94 3.42
CA GLN A 197 -14.48 -8.99 3.16
C GLN A 197 -13.52 -8.91 4.35
N PHE A 198 -14.07 -8.88 5.56
CA PHE A 198 -13.31 -8.81 6.80
C PHE A 198 -14.08 -9.53 7.92
N ARG A 199 -13.38 -9.81 9.01
CA ARG A 199 -13.99 -10.22 10.29
C ARG A 199 -13.54 -9.29 11.39
N VAL A 200 -14.37 -9.17 12.42
CA VAL A 200 -14.05 -8.42 13.64
C VAL A 200 -13.94 -9.41 14.79
N GLU A 201 -12.86 -9.30 15.55
CA GLU A 201 -12.55 -10.15 16.70
C GLU A 201 -12.28 -9.24 17.90
N VAL A 202 -12.78 -9.63 19.08
CA VAL A 202 -12.38 -9.02 20.34
C VAL A 202 -11.21 -9.82 20.90
N ILE A 203 -10.13 -9.13 21.29
CA ILE A 203 -8.91 -9.77 21.78
C ILE A 203 -8.37 -9.10 23.05
N ASP A 204 -7.58 -9.87 23.78
CA ASP A 204 -6.77 -9.41 24.91
C ASP A 204 -5.45 -8.82 24.41
N LEU A 205 -5.15 -7.57 24.77
CA LEU A 205 -3.90 -6.92 24.42
C LEU A 205 -3.34 -6.11 25.59
N ASP A 206 -2.00 -6.07 25.69
CA ASP A 206 -1.26 -5.33 26.73
C ASP A 206 -1.67 -5.67 28.18
N GLY A 207 -2.11 -6.91 28.40
CA GLY A 207 -2.57 -7.39 29.71
C GLY A 207 -3.98 -6.96 30.11
N GLY A 208 -4.72 -6.31 29.20
CA GLY A 208 -6.17 -6.13 29.34
C GLY A 208 -6.96 -7.37 28.89
N THR A 209 -8.25 -7.37 29.21
CA THR A 209 -9.22 -8.41 28.81
C THR A 209 -10.27 -7.80 27.92
N ASP A 210 -10.56 -8.42 26.78
CA ASP A 210 -11.57 -7.98 25.81
C ASP A 210 -11.47 -6.47 25.49
N ASN A 211 -10.25 -5.96 25.35
CA ASN A 211 -9.96 -4.52 25.34
C ASN A 211 -9.48 -4.00 23.98
N THR A 212 -9.60 -4.81 22.92
CA THR A 212 -9.19 -4.42 21.57
C THR A 212 -10.12 -5.02 20.54
N LEU A 213 -10.63 -4.18 19.64
CA LEU A 213 -11.32 -4.60 18.42
C LEU A 213 -10.28 -4.80 17.32
N ARG A 214 -10.17 -6.02 16.81
CA ARG A 214 -9.31 -6.36 15.68
C ARG A 214 -10.12 -6.58 14.43
N ILE A 215 -9.88 -5.75 13.42
CA ILE A 215 -10.45 -5.91 12.08
C ILE A 215 -9.43 -6.68 11.23
N THR A 216 -9.77 -7.89 10.80
CA THR A 216 -8.91 -8.72 9.94
C THR A 216 -9.50 -8.82 8.53
N PRO A 217 -8.85 -8.27 7.50
CA PRO A 217 -9.23 -8.55 6.11
C PRO A 217 -9.17 -10.05 5.81
N LEU A 218 -10.23 -10.60 5.22
CA LEU A 218 -10.28 -12.01 4.78
C LEU A 218 -9.88 -12.15 3.31
N LYS A 219 -9.91 -11.04 2.57
CA LYS A 219 -9.35 -10.85 1.24
C LYS A 219 -8.46 -9.60 1.28
N PRO A 220 -7.43 -9.51 0.42
CA PRO A 220 -6.71 -8.25 0.26
C PRO A 220 -7.69 -7.10 -0.02
N LEU A 221 -7.54 -6.02 0.72
CA LEU A 221 -8.20 -4.75 0.44
C LEU A 221 -7.70 -4.20 -0.91
N ASP A 222 -8.50 -3.32 -1.52
CA ASP A 222 -8.08 -2.67 -2.76
C ASP A 222 -6.86 -1.78 -2.50
N PRO A 223 -5.84 -1.77 -3.38
CA PRO A 223 -4.70 -0.87 -3.25
C PRO A 223 -5.10 0.58 -3.57
N LYS A 224 -4.39 1.56 -2.98
CA LYS A 224 -4.62 3.02 -3.16
C LYS A 224 -6.03 3.50 -2.83
N LYS A 225 -6.71 2.76 -1.96
CA LYS A 225 -8.12 2.96 -1.61
C LYS A 225 -8.23 3.48 -0.20
N LYS A 226 -9.06 4.51 -0.01
CA LYS A 226 -9.40 5.01 1.33
C LYS A 226 -10.55 4.21 1.91
N TYR A 227 -10.38 3.79 3.14
CA TYR A 227 -11.38 3.11 3.94
C TYR A 227 -11.77 3.98 5.12
N LEU A 228 -13.07 4.09 5.36
CA LEU A 228 -13.65 4.66 6.58
C LEU A 228 -13.92 3.52 7.56
N VAL A 229 -13.31 3.59 8.74
CA VAL A 229 -13.60 2.72 9.87
C VAL A 229 -14.55 3.45 10.80
N VAL A 230 -15.65 2.80 11.18
CA VAL A 230 -16.64 3.33 12.12
C VAL A 230 -16.89 2.31 13.21
N VAL A 231 -16.83 2.75 14.46
CA VAL A 231 -17.25 1.98 15.64
C VAL A 231 -18.45 2.70 16.24
N THR A 232 -19.56 1.99 16.45
CA THR A 232 -20.77 2.57 17.03
C THR A 232 -20.79 2.43 18.56
N ASN A 233 -21.62 3.23 19.20
CA ASN A 233 -21.95 3.08 20.62
C ASN A 233 -22.99 1.99 20.91
N GLU A 234 -23.41 1.21 19.91
CA GLU A 234 -24.23 0.02 20.14
C GLU A 234 -23.41 -1.16 20.68
N ILE A 235 -22.07 -1.06 20.64
CA ILE A 235 -21.19 -1.91 21.45
C ILE A 235 -21.35 -1.52 22.92
N LEU A 236 -21.51 -2.52 23.78
CA LEU A 236 -21.60 -2.34 25.22
C LEU A 236 -20.28 -2.70 25.89
N ASP A 237 -19.98 -2.02 26.99
CA ASP A 237 -18.90 -2.42 27.88
C ASP A 237 -19.28 -3.61 28.78
N ALA A 238 -18.31 -4.10 29.54
CA ALA A 238 -18.53 -5.24 30.46
C ALA A 238 -19.58 -4.97 31.56
N ASP A 239 -19.93 -3.70 31.82
CA ASP A 239 -20.97 -3.29 32.76
C ASP A 239 -22.34 -3.08 32.07
N GLY A 240 -22.41 -3.27 30.75
CA GLY A 240 -23.60 -3.13 29.93
C GLY A 240 -23.89 -1.70 29.47
N ASP A 241 -22.94 -0.78 29.63
CA ASP A 241 -23.07 0.61 29.21
C ASP A 241 -22.60 0.81 27.76
N PRO A 242 -23.29 1.62 26.94
CA PRO A 242 -22.83 2.00 25.60
C PRO A 242 -21.44 2.62 25.62
N LEU A 243 -20.63 2.31 24.59
CA LEU A 243 -19.38 3.04 24.38
C LEU A 243 -19.64 4.54 24.25
N ILE A 244 -18.73 5.35 24.80
CA ILE A 244 -18.69 6.78 24.54
C ILE A 244 -17.57 7.11 23.54
N ASN A 245 -17.55 8.32 23.03
CA ASN A 245 -16.38 8.83 22.33
C ASN A 245 -15.20 9.01 23.30
N ASP A 246 -13.98 8.93 22.78
CA ASP A 246 -12.81 9.40 23.54
C ASP A 246 -13.01 10.88 23.91
N PRO A 247 -12.74 11.30 25.16
CA PRO A 247 -12.87 12.70 25.57
C PRO A 247 -12.10 13.68 24.67
N ILE A 248 -10.96 13.27 24.10
CA ILE A 248 -10.21 14.08 23.14
C ILE A 248 -10.90 14.13 21.78
N TYR A 249 -11.49 13.01 21.32
CA TYR A 249 -12.30 12.97 20.10
C TYR A 249 -13.49 13.94 20.19
N SER A 250 -14.27 13.87 21.29
CA SER A 250 -15.37 14.82 21.55
C SER A 250 -14.91 16.26 21.66
N ASN A 251 -13.74 16.50 22.29
CA ASN A 251 -13.19 17.85 22.41
C ASN A 251 -12.86 18.48 21.04
N ILE A 252 -12.42 17.68 20.07
CA ILE A 252 -12.11 18.14 18.71
C ILE A 252 -13.39 18.40 17.90
N LEU A 253 -14.44 17.60 18.12
CA LEU A 253 -15.73 17.72 17.43
C LEU A 253 -16.63 18.86 17.93
N GLY A 254 -16.45 19.31 19.17
CA GLY A 254 -17.26 20.37 19.77
C GLY A 254 -17.38 21.61 18.88
N GLU A 255 -18.62 22.07 18.65
CA GLU A 255 -18.95 23.17 17.73
C GLU A 255 -18.30 24.51 18.12
N ASP A 256 -17.99 25.30 17.09
CA ASP A 256 -17.78 26.75 17.11
C ASP A 256 -16.70 27.33 18.03
N GLY A 257 -15.44 27.23 17.61
CA GLY A 257 -14.37 28.12 18.10
C GLY A 257 -14.27 28.20 19.64
N ALA A 258 -14.64 27.13 20.33
CA ALA A 258 -14.81 27.15 21.77
C ALA A 258 -13.44 27.29 22.45
N PRO A 259 -13.30 28.16 23.47
CA PRO A 259 -12.13 28.20 24.33
C PRO A 259 -12.10 26.90 25.14
N GLY A 260 -11.41 25.88 24.65
CA GLY A 260 -11.42 24.56 25.30
C GLY A 260 -10.71 23.42 24.60
N LEU A 261 -10.18 23.61 23.37
CA LEU A 261 -9.29 22.60 22.78
C LEU A 261 -8.12 22.36 23.74
N VAL A 262 -7.86 21.10 24.09
CA VAL A 262 -6.71 20.72 24.92
C VAL A 262 -5.40 21.21 24.29
N SER A 263 -5.39 21.38 22.96
CA SER A 263 -4.32 22.05 22.21
C SER A 263 -4.86 22.72 20.96
N SER A 264 -4.44 23.96 20.69
CA SER A 264 -4.76 24.68 19.44
C SER A 264 -4.26 23.98 18.18
N ARG A 265 -3.31 23.04 18.32
CA ARG A 265 -2.77 22.22 17.22
C ARG A 265 -3.78 21.19 16.70
N LEU A 266 -4.80 20.86 17.49
CA LEU A 266 -5.83 19.89 17.12
C LEU A 266 -6.95 20.50 16.25
N ALA A 267 -7.03 21.83 16.16
CA ALA A 267 -8.05 22.52 15.37
C ALA A 267 -8.01 22.13 13.88
N ALA A 268 -6.84 21.77 13.38
CA ALA A 268 -6.67 21.30 12.00
C ALA A 268 -7.43 19.99 11.74
N LEU A 269 -7.66 19.16 12.76
CA LEU A 269 -8.33 17.86 12.62
C LEU A 269 -9.87 17.97 12.59
N THR A 270 -10.45 19.05 13.12
CA THR A 270 -11.91 19.20 13.23
C THR A 270 -12.64 18.98 11.90
N PRO A 271 -12.23 19.59 10.77
CA PRO A 271 -12.91 19.37 9.48
C PRO A 271 -12.83 17.92 9.01
N ALA A 272 -11.75 17.20 9.32
CA ALA A 272 -11.59 15.80 8.95
C ALA A 272 -12.54 14.90 9.76
N LEU A 273 -12.59 15.06 11.09
CA LEU A 273 -13.48 14.28 11.95
C LEU A 273 -14.95 14.52 11.61
N GLN A 274 -15.34 15.78 11.41
CA GLN A 274 -16.71 16.14 10.99
C GLN A 274 -17.05 15.50 9.64
N SER A 275 -16.11 15.51 8.69
CA SER A 275 -16.31 14.84 7.39
C SER A 275 -16.47 13.33 7.54
N TRP A 276 -15.70 12.68 8.44
CA TRP A 276 -15.83 11.24 8.69
C TRP A 276 -17.17 10.87 9.31
N GLU A 277 -17.65 11.62 10.31
CA GLU A 277 -18.97 11.41 10.90
C GLU A 277 -20.10 11.70 9.91
N GLN A 278 -19.93 12.71 9.05
CA GLN A 278 -20.89 13.01 7.98
C GLN A 278 -20.96 11.86 6.95
N LEU A 279 -19.81 11.28 6.56
CA LEU A 279 -19.77 10.12 5.67
C LEU A 279 -20.45 8.91 6.31
N ALA A 280 -20.13 8.60 7.58
CA ALA A 280 -20.75 7.51 8.33
C ALA A 280 -22.28 7.69 8.44
N SER A 281 -22.72 8.89 8.83
CA SER A 281 -24.15 9.23 8.91
C SER A 281 -24.86 9.13 7.57
N GLY A 282 -24.19 9.54 6.48
CA GLY A 282 -24.68 9.36 5.12
C GLY A 282 -24.84 7.89 4.72
N TYR A 283 -23.89 7.02 5.12
CA TYR A 283 -24.02 5.57 4.95
C TYR A 283 -25.21 5.01 5.73
N PHE A 284 -25.34 5.39 7.01
CA PHE A 284 -26.46 4.95 7.84
C PHE A 284 -27.80 5.31 7.21
N ALA A 285 -27.99 6.58 6.85
CA ALA A 285 -29.23 7.05 6.25
C ALA A 285 -29.53 6.41 4.88
N GLY A 286 -28.51 6.28 4.03
CA GLY A 286 -28.67 5.81 2.66
C GLY A 286 -28.71 4.29 2.48
N VAL A 287 -28.15 3.54 3.43
CA VAL A 287 -27.92 2.08 3.27
C VAL A 287 -28.51 1.26 4.42
N VAL A 288 -28.32 1.68 5.68
CA VAL A 288 -28.62 0.83 6.85
C VAL A 288 -30.02 1.08 7.42
N ASN A 289 -30.40 2.35 7.61
CA ASN A 289 -31.61 2.73 8.36
C ASN A 289 -32.92 2.27 7.69
N GLY A 290 -32.92 2.15 6.36
CA GLY A 290 -34.06 1.57 5.64
C GLY A 290 -34.34 0.12 6.02
N VAL A 291 -33.31 -0.66 6.35
CA VAL A 291 -33.45 -2.04 6.86
C VAL A 291 -33.80 -2.02 8.36
N ARG A 292 -33.13 -1.18 9.15
CA ARG A 292 -33.40 -1.05 10.60
C ARG A 292 -34.86 -0.72 10.89
N SER A 293 -35.43 0.24 10.16
CA SER A 293 -36.85 0.59 10.22
C SER A 293 -37.78 -0.61 9.93
N GLN A 294 -37.41 -1.52 9.02
CA GLN A 294 -38.21 -2.71 8.70
C GLN A 294 -38.19 -3.77 9.80
N VAL A 295 -37.11 -3.84 10.58
CA VAL A 295 -36.95 -4.78 11.70
C VAL A 295 -37.25 -4.15 13.07
N GLY A 296 -37.67 -2.88 13.11
CA GLY A 296 -38.07 -2.18 14.33
C GLY A 296 -36.89 -1.66 15.17
N LEU A 297 -35.71 -1.50 14.57
CA LEU A 297 -34.56 -0.89 15.21
C LEU A 297 -34.55 0.65 15.00
N PRO A 298 -34.08 1.44 15.97
CA PRO A 298 -33.93 2.89 15.81
C PRO A 298 -32.96 3.26 14.69
N ASP A 299 -33.13 4.41 14.05
CA ASP A 299 -32.17 4.90 13.06
C ASP A 299 -30.81 5.20 13.70
N LEU A 300 -29.73 4.88 12.99
CA LEU A 300 -28.38 5.32 13.35
C LEU A 300 -28.12 6.73 12.83
N THR A 301 -27.52 7.57 13.68
CA THR A 301 -27.11 8.95 13.38
C THR A 301 -25.66 9.19 13.80
N SER A 302 -25.17 10.43 13.68
CA SER A 302 -23.85 10.83 14.23
C SER A 302 -23.74 10.55 15.74
N ASP A 303 -24.84 10.64 16.48
CA ASP A 303 -24.88 10.39 17.93
C ASP A 303 -24.59 8.92 18.28
N ASN A 304 -24.65 8.03 17.28
CA ASN A 304 -24.32 6.62 17.44
C ASN A 304 -22.86 6.29 17.15
N ILE A 305 -22.04 7.27 16.77
CA ILE A 305 -20.64 7.05 16.42
C ILE A 305 -19.79 7.19 17.68
N ALA A 306 -19.14 6.10 18.11
CA ALA A 306 -18.14 6.15 19.18
C ALA A 306 -16.77 6.58 18.63
N MET A 307 -16.45 6.18 17.39
CA MET A 307 -15.25 6.62 16.68
C MET A 307 -15.42 6.48 15.18
N ALA A 308 -14.96 7.46 14.42
CA ALA A 308 -14.73 7.34 12.98
C ALA A 308 -13.30 7.81 12.63
N LEU A 309 -12.63 7.08 11.74
CA LEU A 309 -11.32 7.43 11.20
C LEU A 309 -11.15 6.85 9.79
N THR A 310 -10.26 7.41 8.99
CA THR A 310 -9.88 6.82 7.70
C THR A 310 -8.46 6.30 7.68
N PHE A 311 -8.21 5.31 6.83
CA PHE A 311 -6.87 4.92 6.41
C PHE A 311 -6.87 4.64 4.90
N THR A 312 -5.74 4.87 4.23
CA THR A 312 -5.56 4.62 2.80
C THR A 312 -4.54 3.52 2.60
N THR A 313 -4.86 2.54 1.75
CA THR A 313 -3.97 1.42 1.41
C THR A 313 -2.88 1.84 0.41
N GLY A 314 -1.71 1.20 0.47
CA GLY A 314 -0.59 1.47 -0.43
C GLY A 314 -0.76 0.91 -1.84
N GLY A 315 0.25 1.13 -2.70
CA GLY A 315 0.22 0.72 -4.12
C GLY A 315 0.36 -0.77 -4.37
N THR A 316 0.93 -1.51 -3.42
CA THR A 316 1.22 -2.95 -3.49
C THR A 316 2.11 -3.35 -4.68
N GLU A 317 1.53 -3.54 -5.86
CA GLU A 317 2.21 -4.07 -7.05
C GLU A 317 2.75 -2.96 -7.98
N ASP A 318 2.37 -1.69 -7.78
CA ASP A 318 2.69 -0.60 -8.71
C ASP A 318 4.19 -0.44 -8.97
N VAL A 319 5.04 -0.68 -7.96
CA VAL A 319 6.51 -0.63 -8.12
C VAL A 319 7.00 -1.71 -9.09
N LEU A 320 6.55 -2.95 -8.91
CA LEU A 320 6.94 -4.07 -9.78
C LEU A 320 6.31 -3.95 -11.17
N GLU A 321 5.10 -3.41 -11.27
CA GLU A 321 4.46 -3.14 -12.55
C GLU A 321 5.19 -2.03 -13.32
N ALA A 322 5.58 -0.94 -12.66
CA ALA A 322 6.35 0.13 -13.29
C ALA A 322 7.76 -0.34 -13.67
N ALA A 323 8.39 -1.20 -12.85
CA ALA A 323 9.64 -1.84 -13.19
C ALA A 323 9.50 -2.66 -14.47
N THR A 324 8.49 -3.54 -14.58
CA THR A 324 8.30 -4.39 -15.75
C THR A 324 7.81 -3.62 -17.00
N SER A 325 6.97 -2.61 -16.81
CA SER A 325 6.35 -1.80 -17.86
C SER A 325 6.24 -0.33 -17.40
N PRO A 326 7.28 0.50 -17.60
CA PRO A 326 7.25 1.92 -17.21
C PRO A 326 6.08 2.69 -17.84
N ALA A 327 5.66 2.31 -19.04
CA ALA A 327 4.50 2.91 -19.72
C ALA A 327 3.19 2.73 -18.94
N SER A 328 3.04 1.65 -18.17
CA SER A 328 1.84 1.41 -17.36
C SER A 328 1.67 2.47 -16.27
N PHE A 329 2.76 2.91 -15.63
CA PHE A 329 2.73 4.00 -14.65
C PHE A 329 2.20 5.30 -15.29
N PHE A 330 2.79 5.72 -16.40
CA PHE A 330 2.36 6.94 -17.11
C PHE A 330 0.93 6.84 -17.63
N TYR A 331 0.48 5.65 -18.02
CA TYR A 331 -0.90 5.42 -18.43
C TYR A 331 -1.86 5.58 -17.26
N LYS A 332 -1.61 4.92 -16.12
CA LYS A 332 -2.44 5.04 -14.91
C LYS A 332 -2.51 6.50 -14.42
N ALA A 333 -1.36 7.18 -14.35
CA ALA A 333 -1.29 8.60 -14.00
C ALA A 333 -2.07 9.47 -14.99
N GLY A 334 -1.94 9.21 -16.30
CA GLY A 334 -2.67 9.94 -17.33
C GLY A 334 -4.19 9.74 -17.29
N VAL A 335 -4.67 8.56 -16.87
CA VAL A 335 -6.10 8.31 -16.63
C VAL A 335 -6.60 9.15 -15.47
N VAL A 336 -5.91 9.13 -14.32
CA VAL A 336 -6.27 9.94 -13.14
C VAL A 336 -6.27 11.43 -13.47
N GLN A 337 -5.21 11.93 -14.11
CA GLN A 337 -5.10 13.34 -14.53
C GLN A 337 -6.24 13.74 -15.48
N THR A 338 -6.61 12.87 -16.44
CA THR A 338 -7.72 13.13 -17.37
C THR A 338 -9.04 13.24 -16.63
N ARG A 339 -9.29 12.35 -15.64
CA ARG A 339 -10.48 12.38 -14.79
C ARG A 339 -10.55 13.64 -13.95
N GLN A 340 -9.48 13.97 -13.22
CA GLN A 340 -9.41 15.16 -12.37
C GLN A 340 -9.53 16.45 -13.19
N THR A 341 -8.92 16.51 -14.38
CA THR A 341 -9.10 17.67 -15.28
C THR A 341 -10.57 17.83 -15.69
N ALA A 342 -11.26 16.73 -16.00
CA ALA A 342 -12.69 16.78 -16.34
C ALA A 342 -13.55 17.25 -15.15
N ILE A 343 -13.23 16.78 -13.94
CA ILE A 343 -13.90 17.20 -12.71
C ILE A 343 -13.66 18.69 -12.45
N ALA A 344 -12.42 19.17 -12.52
CA ALA A 344 -12.10 20.59 -12.35
C ALA A 344 -12.89 21.48 -13.32
N ASN A 345 -12.95 21.08 -14.60
CA ASN A 345 -13.77 21.77 -15.60
C ASN A 345 -15.27 21.73 -15.28
N TYR A 346 -15.79 20.59 -14.83
CA TYR A 346 -17.20 20.46 -14.47
C TYR A 346 -17.54 21.38 -13.29
N LEU A 347 -16.74 21.33 -12.22
CA LEU A 347 -16.96 22.11 -11.01
C LEU A 347 -16.87 23.61 -11.28
N ALA A 348 -15.85 24.07 -12.02
CA ALA A 348 -15.68 25.48 -12.37
C ALA A 348 -16.89 26.04 -13.15
N ASN A 349 -17.52 25.23 -14.01
CA ASN A 349 -18.66 25.66 -14.82
C ASN A 349 -20.02 25.48 -14.12
N ASN A 350 -20.09 24.72 -13.02
CA ASN A 350 -21.36 24.29 -12.40
C ASN A 350 -21.35 24.42 -10.86
N THR A 351 -20.51 25.28 -10.28
CA THR A 351 -20.31 25.29 -8.81
C THR A 351 -21.62 25.47 -8.02
N GLU A 352 -22.43 26.48 -8.34
CA GLU A 352 -23.67 26.77 -7.60
C GLU A 352 -24.70 25.63 -7.73
N SER A 353 -24.90 25.12 -8.94
CA SER A 353 -25.84 24.02 -9.17
C SER A 353 -25.37 22.72 -8.55
N PHE A 354 -24.05 22.47 -8.55
CA PHE A 354 -23.45 21.31 -7.89
C PHE A 354 -23.64 21.35 -6.37
N LEU A 355 -23.43 22.50 -5.72
CA LEU A 355 -23.64 22.64 -4.28
C LEU A 355 -25.10 22.47 -3.85
N ALA A 356 -26.06 22.68 -4.77
CA ALA A 356 -27.48 22.44 -4.54
C ALA A 356 -27.91 20.98 -4.75
N MET A 357 -27.06 20.12 -5.31
CA MET A 357 -27.34 18.70 -5.54
C MET A 357 -27.25 17.89 -4.23
N THR A 358 -27.97 16.77 -4.19
CA THR A 358 -27.75 15.75 -3.16
C THR A 358 -26.36 15.11 -3.32
N PRO A 359 -25.75 14.55 -2.27
CA PRO A 359 -24.45 13.87 -2.37
C PRO A 359 -24.40 12.78 -3.46
N THR A 360 -25.49 12.02 -3.64
CA THR A 360 -25.61 11.00 -4.69
C THR A 360 -25.55 11.61 -6.08
N GLU A 361 -26.29 12.70 -6.32
CA GLU A 361 -26.28 13.42 -7.60
C GLU A 361 -24.90 14.05 -7.87
N GLN A 362 -24.26 14.61 -6.84
CA GLN A 362 -22.90 15.13 -6.92
C GLN A 362 -21.92 14.06 -7.39
N TYR A 363 -21.89 12.90 -6.70
CA TYR A 363 -21.02 11.78 -7.11
C TYR A 363 -21.30 11.35 -8.55
N GLN A 364 -22.57 11.16 -8.93
CA GLN A 364 -22.93 10.71 -10.28
C GLN A 364 -22.51 11.71 -11.36
N ALA A 365 -22.65 13.01 -11.10
CA ALA A 365 -22.22 14.05 -12.03
C ALA A 365 -20.71 14.01 -12.26
N LEU A 366 -19.92 13.92 -11.18
CA LEU A 366 -18.46 13.84 -11.25
C LEU A 366 -18.00 12.53 -11.91
N ALA A 367 -18.59 11.39 -11.52
CA ALA A 367 -18.28 10.08 -12.07
C ALA A 367 -18.56 10.02 -13.58
N THR A 368 -19.65 10.63 -14.03
CA THR A 368 -20.00 10.71 -15.46
C THR A 368 -19.00 11.57 -16.23
N ALA A 369 -18.66 12.76 -15.71
CA ALA A 369 -17.69 13.65 -16.34
C ALA A 369 -16.30 13.00 -16.45
N ALA A 370 -15.81 12.43 -15.34
CA ALA A 370 -14.53 11.74 -15.25
C ALA A 370 -14.47 10.51 -16.15
N GLY A 371 -15.47 9.62 -16.05
CA GLY A 371 -15.54 8.37 -16.81
C GLY A 371 -15.63 8.61 -18.32
N THR A 372 -16.44 9.57 -18.76
CA THR A 372 -16.56 9.94 -20.17
C THR A 372 -15.24 10.48 -20.72
N ALA A 373 -14.56 11.35 -19.97
CA ALA A 373 -13.28 11.91 -20.38
C ALA A 373 -12.21 10.83 -20.50
N ALA A 374 -12.09 9.94 -19.51
CA ALA A 374 -11.14 8.83 -19.55
C ALA A 374 -11.42 7.88 -20.72
N ALA A 375 -12.67 7.48 -20.93
CA ALA A 375 -13.06 6.57 -22.02
C ALA A 375 -12.81 7.18 -23.41
N THR A 376 -13.13 8.46 -23.59
CA THR A 376 -12.93 9.17 -24.87
C THR A 376 -11.45 9.32 -25.22
N ASN A 377 -10.59 9.50 -24.20
CA ASN A 377 -9.17 9.77 -24.39
C ASN A 377 -8.27 8.55 -24.23
N ASP A 378 -8.81 7.36 -23.93
CA ASP A 378 -8.05 6.14 -23.60
C ASP A 378 -6.92 5.83 -24.61
N ALA A 379 -7.22 5.82 -25.91
CA ALA A 379 -6.23 5.55 -26.94
C ALA A 379 -5.12 6.61 -26.97
N THR A 380 -5.47 7.88 -26.76
CA THR A 380 -4.52 8.99 -26.68
C THR A 380 -3.63 8.86 -25.44
N ILE A 381 -4.21 8.53 -24.28
CA ILE A 381 -3.47 8.34 -23.03
C ILE A 381 -2.46 7.20 -23.20
N LYS A 382 -2.88 6.05 -23.76
CA LYS A 382 -1.99 4.91 -24.05
C LYS A 382 -0.84 5.29 -24.97
N ALA A 383 -1.14 5.97 -26.09
CA ALA A 383 -0.11 6.39 -27.03
C ALA A 383 0.88 7.38 -26.40
N THR A 384 0.38 8.32 -25.59
CA THR A 384 1.24 9.32 -24.95
C THR A 384 2.09 8.68 -23.85
N ALA A 385 1.52 7.77 -23.04
CA ALA A 385 2.25 7.04 -22.01
C ALA A 385 3.39 6.18 -22.57
N ALA A 386 3.12 5.43 -23.65
CA ALA A 386 4.14 4.66 -24.34
C ALA A 386 5.24 5.58 -24.93
N GLY A 387 4.85 6.71 -25.51
CA GLY A 387 5.78 7.71 -26.02
C GLY A 387 6.67 8.33 -24.93
N THR A 388 6.11 8.65 -23.76
CA THR A 388 6.87 9.18 -22.61
C THR A 388 7.90 8.17 -22.12
N ALA A 389 7.49 6.91 -21.87
CA ALA A 389 8.42 5.87 -21.45
C ALA A 389 9.55 5.67 -22.47
N ALA A 390 9.23 5.60 -23.77
CA ALA A 390 10.23 5.46 -24.82
C ALA A 390 11.19 6.66 -24.90
N ALA A 391 10.68 7.89 -24.74
CA ALA A 391 11.49 9.10 -24.77
C ALA A 391 12.44 9.18 -23.57
N LEU A 392 11.96 8.85 -22.36
CA LEU A 392 12.80 8.78 -21.17
C LEU A 392 13.90 7.72 -21.34
N ALA A 393 13.56 6.52 -21.78
CA ALA A 393 14.53 5.46 -22.04
C ALA A 393 15.59 5.91 -23.08
N GLY A 394 15.16 6.56 -24.17
CA GLY A 394 16.06 7.09 -25.19
C GLY A 394 17.00 8.21 -24.70
N ASN A 395 16.64 8.88 -23.59
CA ASN A 395 17.46 9.90 -22.93
C ASN A 395 18.25 9.36 -21.72
N GLY A 396 18.30 8.03 -21.55
CA GLY A 396 19.14 7.39 -20.54
C GLY A 396 18.46 7.13 -19.20
N ALA A 397 17.13 7.06 -19.15
CA ALA A 397 16.45 6.61 -17.93
C ALA A 397 16.84 5.16 -17.61
N ASP A 398 17.18 4.92 -16.35
CA ASP A 398 17.59 3.64 -15.77
C ASP A 398 16.37 2.80 -15.35
N PHE A 399 15.42 2.60 -16.27
CA PHE A 399 14.25 1.78 -15.97
C PHE A 399 14.64 0.36 -15.57
N SER A 400 14.00 -0.15 -14.52
CA SER A 400 14.21 -1.50 -13.98
C SER A 400 13.58 -2.62 -14.83
N ASN A 401 13.41 -2.42 -16.14
CA ASN A 401 12.65 -3.34 -16.97
C ASN A 401 13.46 -4.58 -17.39
N PRO A 402 12.88 -5.79 -17.31
CA PRO A 402 13.55 -7.00 -17.75
C PRO A 402 14.01 -6.87 -19.20
N ALA A 403 15.31 -7.09 -19.42
CA ALA A 403 15.94 -7.08 -20.74
C ALA A 403 16.72 -8.38 -20.96
N PRO A 404 16.88 -8.85 -22.21
CA PRO A 404 17.75 -9.98 -22.51
C PRO A 404 19.17 -9.72 -22.01
N ARG A 405 19.74 -10.67 -21.27
CA ARG A 405 21.11 -10.60 -20.76
C ARG A 405 21.89 -11.84 -21.15
N THR A 406 23.19 -11.65 -21.37
CA THR A 406 24.10 -12.74 -21.73
C THR A 406 24.42 -13.56 -20.48
N ILE A 407 24.17 -14.87 -20.56
CA ILE A 407 24.70 -15.81 -19.56
C ILE A 407 26.15 -16.17 -19.91
N THR A 408 27.00 -16.30 -18.90
CA THR A 408 28.42 -16.62 -19.05
C THR A 408 28.76 -17.94 -18.39
N PRO A 409 29.59 -18.80 -19.01
CA PRO A 409 30.03 -20.03 -18.37
C PRO A 409 30.97 -19.69 -17.19
N VAL A 410 30.66 -20.23 -16.02
CA VAL A 410 31.46 -20.03 -14.80
C VAL A 410 32.67 -20.95 -14.79
N GLN A 411 32.46 -22.21 -15.18
CA GLN A 411 33.52 -23.16 -15.47
C GLN A 411 33.19 -23.87 -16.79
N ALA A 412 34.20 -24.27 -17.55
CA ALA A 412 34.01 -25.01 -18.81
C ALA A 412 33.48 -26.45 -18.61
N THR A 413 33.27 -26.88 -17.37
CA THR A 413 33.05 -28.28 -17.01
C THR A 413 31.58 -28.67 -17.16
N ARG A 414 31.30 -29.47 -18.19
CA ARG A 414 30.05 -30.20 -18.36
C ARG A 414 30.18 -31.55 -17.64
N VAL A 415 29.38 -31.79 -16.61
CA VAL A 415 29.44 -33.02 -15.79
C VAL A 415 28.19 -33.87 -16.03
N PRO A 416 28.32 -35.15 -16.40
CA PRO A 416 27.16 -36.03 -16.50
C PRO A 416 26.36 -36.04 -15.19
N ALA A 417 25.04 -35.96 -15.26
CA ALA A 417 24.17 -35.94 -14.07
C ALA A 417 24.44 -37.16 -13.16
N SER A 418 24.69 -38.33 -13.75
CA SER A 418 25.04 -39.55 -13.02
C SER A 418 26.36 -39.46 -12.23
N ALA A 419 27.27 -38.56 -12.60
CA ALA A 419 28.50 -38.28 -11.85
C ALA A 419 28.26 -37.31 -10.68
N VAL A 420 27.21 -36.49 -10.73
CA VAL A 420 26.77 -35.66 -9.60
C VAL A 420 26.03 -36.51 -8.57
N ASN A 421 25.15 -37.40 -9.03
CA ASN A 421 24.49 -38.40 -8.19
C ASN A 421 24.17 -39.64 -9.02
N SER A 422 24.65 -40.81 -8.59
CA SER A 422 24.45 -42.07 -9.31
C SER A 422 22.99 -42.51 -9.42
N ALA A 423 22.09 -41.93 -8.62
CA ALA A 423 20.65 -42.15 -8.74
C ALA A 423 20.01 -41.41 -9.93
N PHE A 424 20.70 -40.45 -10.54
CA PHE A 424 20.22 -39.70 -11.71
C PHE A 424 20.35 -40.58 -12.96
N SER A 425 19.21 -41.12 -13.40
CA SER A 425 19.12 -42.12 -14.47
C SER A 425 18.85 -41.53 -15.85
N ASN A 426 18.32 -40.31 -15.94
CA ASN A 426 18.09 -39.65 -17.22
C ASN A 426 19.38 -39.03 -17.76
N SER A 427 19.56 -39.15 -19.07
CA SER A 427 20.76 -38.68 -19.78
C SER A 427 20.76 -37.15 -19.87
N ALA A 428 21.52 -36.52 -18.99
CA ALA A 428 21.64 -35.07 -18.90
C ALA A 428 23.02 -34.69 -18.41
N ASP A 429 23.44 -33.48 -18.76
CA ASP A 429 24.66 -32.88 -18.27
C ASP A 429 24.35 -31.65 -17.41
N VAL A 430 25.08 -31.52 -16.31
CA VAL A 430 25.04 -30.41 -15.37
C VAL A 430 26.17 -29.43 -15.71
N MET A 431 25.85 -28.14 -15.74
CA MET A 431 26.79 -27.05 -16.04
C MET A 431 26.60 -25.90 -15.07
N GLN A 432 27.67 -25.17 -14.77
CA GLN A 432 27.62 -23.92 -14.00
C GLN A 432 27.76 -22.72 -14.94
N TRP A 433 26.82 -21.80 -14.83
CA TRP A 433 26.79 -20.55 -15.58
C TRP A 433 26.51 -19.42 -14.60
N GLY A 434 26.50 -18.19 -15.07
CA GLY A 434 25.97 -17.07 -14.31
C GLY A 434 25.48 -15.97 -15.21
N ILE A 435 24.74 -15.06 -14.60
CA ILE A 435 24.09 -13.93 -15.23
C ILE A 435 24.37 -12.69 -14.39
N THR A 436 24.78 -11.60 -15.03
CA THR A 436 24.94 -10.32 -14.35
C THR A 436 23.58 -9.63 -14.31
N LEU A 437 23.05 -9.34 -13.13
CA LEU A 437 21.75 -8.70 -12.92
C LEU A 437 21.91 -7.31 -12.28
N PRO A 438 20.99 -6.37 -12.54
CA PRO A 438 20.96 -5.12 -11.80
C PRO A 438 20.50 -5.40 -10.37
N TYR A 439 21.02 -4.65 -9.42
CA TYR A 439 20.76 -4.80 -7.99
C TYR A 439 20.32 -3.46 -7.42
N TYR A 440 19.26 -3.48 -6.61
CA TYR A 440 18.55 -2.29 -6.15
C TYR A 440 18.63 -2.08 -4.62
N LEU A 441 19.16 -3.07 -3.89
CA LEU A 441 19.53 -2.90 -2.48
C LEU A 441 21.00 -2.47 -2.39
N GLY A 442 21.43 -2.06 -1.20
CA GLY A 442 22.84 -1.80 -0.96
C GLY A 442 23.67 -3.07 -1.16
N ILE A 443 24.72 -2.98 -2.00
CA ILE A 443 25.66 -4.10 -2.19
C ILE A 443 26.50 -4.22 -0.91
N PRO A 444 26.48 -5.37 -0.20
CA PRO A 444 27.30 -5.58 0.98
C PRO A 444 28.78 -5.50 0.64
N THR A 445 29.57 -5.08 1.62
CA THR A 445 31.03 -5.14 1.56
C THR A 445 31.55 -5.72 2.88
N ASP A 446 32.79 -6.23 2.87
CA ASP A 446 33.47 -6.73 4.08
C ASP A 446 33.37 -5.77 5.28
N THR A 447 33.35 -4.46 5.02
CA THR A 447 33.28 -3.40 6.04
C THR A 447 31.88 -2.87 6.32
N ASN A 448 30.90 -3.19 5.47
CA ASN A 448 29.52 -2.75 5.63
C ASN A 448 28.52 -3.83 5.18
N PRO A 449 28.40 -4.93 5.95
CA PRO A 449 27.44 -6.00 5.65
C PRO A 449 25.98 -5.57 5.88
N ALA A 450 25.75 -4.47 6.59
CA ALA A 450 24.42 -3.94 6.87
C ALA A 450 23.74 -3.31 5.65
N ASN A 451 24.46 -3.14 4.53
CA ASN A 451 23.89 -2.69 3.26
C ASN A 451 22.75 -3.57 2.74
N LEU A 452 22.65 -4.83 3.17
CA LEU A 452 21.49 -5.69 2.86
C LEU A 452 20.21 -5.30 3.60
N ASN A 453 20.30 -4.46 4.64
CA ASN A 453 19.16 -4.03 5.46
C ASN A 453 18.61 -2.65 5.05
N VAL A 454 19.15 -2.03 4.00
CA VAL A 454 18.66 -0.75 3.48
C VAL A 454 17.47 -0.98 2.54
N THR A 455 16.61 0.03 2.41
CA THR A 455 15.49 0.03 1.47
C THR A 455 15.96 0.39 0.05
N TRP A 456 15.11 0.19 -0.95
CA TRP A 456 15.36 0.74 -2.28
C TRP A 456 15.32 2.27 -2.24
N GLU A 457 16.17 2.89 -3.05
CA GLU A 457 16.20 4.35 -3.22
C GLU A 457 15.53 4.74 -4.54
N ALA A 458 14.87 5.89 -4.57
CA ALA A 458 14.26 6.45 -5.77
C ALA A 458 15.31 6.90 -6.80
N SER A 459 15.09 6.59 -8.08
CA SER A 459 15.97 7.02 -9.18
C SER A 459 15.89 8.52 -9.39
N THR A 460 16.94 9.24 -9.01
CA THR A 460 17.11 10.67 -9.33
C THR A 460 17.40 10.90 -10.82
N THR A 461 17.90 9.89 -11.54
CA THR A 461 18.14 9.93 -12.99
C THR A 461 16.82 10.06 -13.76
N VAL A 462 15.88 9.15 -13.51
CA VAL A 462 14.52 9.23 -14.09
C VAL A 462 13.86 10.54 -13.68
N GLY A 463 14.02 10.96 -12.42
CA GLY A 463 13.41 12.18 -11.90
C GLY A 463 13.91 13.45 -12.61
N GLY A 464 15.22 13.59 -12.78
CA GLY A 464 15.81 14.71 -13.52
C GLY A 464 15.37 14.76 -14.99
N LEU A 465 15.19 13.60 -15.63
CA LEU A 465 14.65 13.53 -17.00
C LEU A 465 13.18 13.96 -17.04
N ILE A 466 12.40 13.59 -16.04
CA ILE A 466 11.01 14.01 -15.91
C ILE A 466 10.92 15.53 -15.70
N ASP A 467 11.71 16.10 -14.80
CA ASP A 467 11.77 17.54 -14.55
C ASP A 467 12.11 18.30 -15.84
N ALA A 468 13.15 17.87 -16.55
CA ALA A 468 13.55 18.46 -17.83
C ALA A 468 12.45 18.38 -18.89
N SER A 469 11.74 17.24 -18.97
CA SER A 469 10.68 17.03 -19.96
C SER A 469 9.42 17.85 -19.69
N GLN A 470 9.10 18.10 -18.41
CA GLN A 470 7.91 18.82 -17.98
C GLN A 470 8.15 20.32 -17.74
N GLY A 471 9.42 20.74 -17.70
CA GLY A 471 9.80 22.11 -17.37
C GLY A 471 9.57 22.42 -15.88
N ASN A 472 9.80 21.43 -15.02
CA ASN A 472 9.85 21.60 -13.58
C ASN A 472 11.24 22.12 -13.18
N ASP A 473 11.36 22.65 -11.97
CA ASP A 473 12.65 23.00 -11.42
C ASP A 473 13.46 21.72 -11.18
N ALA A 474 14.76 21.75 -11.49
CA ALA A 474 15.61 20.58 -11.41
C ALA A 474 15.75 20.07 -9.96
N GLY A 475 15.57 18.76 -9.76
CA GLY A 475 15.68 18.11 -8.46
C GLY A 475 14.39 18.17 -7.64
N THR A 476 13.27 18.49 -8.27
CA THR A 476 11.94 18.38 -7.66
C THR A 476 11.33 16.99 -7.82
N THR A 477 11.87 16.19 -8.75
CA THR A 477 11.55 14.77 -8.92
C THR A 477 12.82 13.91 -8.75
N PRO A 478 12.78 12.81 -7.97
CA PRO A 478 11.67 12.38 -7.12
C PRO A 478 11.44 13.33 -5.93
N PRO A 479 10.24 13.33 -5.35
CA PRO A 479 9.91 14.14 -4.17
C PRO A 479 10.71 13.76 -2.91
N SER A 480 11.13 12.50 -2.80
CA SER A 480 11.98 11.97 -1.72
C SER A 480 12.91 10.87 -2.26
N ASP A 481 13.70 10.26 -1.38
CA ASP A 481 14.52 9.09 -1.67
C ASP A 481 13.73 7.76 -1.64
N LEU A 482 12.42 7.80 -1.37
CA LEU A 482 11.59 6.60 -1.20
C LEU A 482 10.96 6.13 -2.53
N VAL A 483 10.90 4.81 -2.72
CA VAL A 483 10.20 4.19 -3.86
C VAL A 483 8.75 3.90 -3.47
N THR A 484 7.82 4.62 -4.08
CA THR A 484 6.38 4.56 -3.75
C THR A 484 5.53 4.35 -4.99
N PHE A 485 4.23 4.10 -4.84
CA PHE A 485 3.32 4.08 -5.99
C PHE A 485 3.24 5.42 -6.74
N ARG A 486 3.59 6.54 -6.08
CA ARG A 486 3.64 7.87 -6.70
C ARG A 486 4.94 8.08 -7.46
N TYR A 487 6.04 7.47 -7.01
CA TYR A 487 7.31 7.42 -7.72
C TYR A 487 7.91 6.00 -7.69
N PRO A 488 7.49 5.12 -8.63
CA PRO A 488 7.80 3.69 -8.54
C PRO A 488 9.12 3.30 -9.23
N PHE A 489 10.03 4.26 -9.45
CA PHE A 489 11.29 4.03 -10.16
C PHE A 489 12.44 3.89 -9.17
N ALA A 490 12.91 2.67 -8.94
CA ALA A 490 14.05 2.38 -8.09
C ALA A 490 15.38 2.65 -8.80
N ALA A 491 16.34 3.22 -8.09
CA ALA A 491 17.69 3.47 -8.56
C ALA A 491 18.51 2.17 -8.56
N GLU A 492 19.19 1.87 -9.66
CA GLU A 492 20.16 0.78 -9.69
C GLU A 492 21.38 1.13 -8.82
N GLN A 493 21.67 0.28 -7.83
CA GLN A 493 22.80 0.43 -6.90
C GLN A 493 24.08 -0.21 -7.45
N GLY A 494 23.94 -1.08 -8.44
CA GLY A 494 25.02 -1.66 -9.22
C GLY A 494 24.62 -2.98 -9.85
N GLU A 495 25.60 -3.66 -10.46
CA GLU A 495 25.40 -4.98 -11.04
C GLU A 495 26.00 -6.08 -10.17
N VAL A 496 25.31 -7.21 -10.10
CA VAL A 496 25.74 -8.37 -9.31
C VAL A 496 25.74 -9.62 -10.17
N PHE A 497 26.79 -10.41 -10.02
CA PHE A 497 26.92 -11.69 -10.71
C PHE A 497 26.14 -12.75 -9.95
N VAL A 498 25.14 -13.36 -10.61
CA VAL A 498 24.28 -14.39 -10.03
C VAL A 498 24.61 -15.75 -10.63
N PRO A 499 24.99 -16.74 -9.81
CA PRO A 499 25.27 -18.08 -10.30
C PRO A 499 24.03 -18.87 -10.68
N MET A 500 24.22 -19.76 -11.64
CA MET A 500 23.19 -20.60 -12.21
C MET A 500 23.70 -22.03 -12.36
N LEU A 501 22.81 -22.99 -12.18
CA LEU A 501 23.05 -24.40 -12.46
C LEU A 501 22.11 -24.84 -13.58
N LEU A 502 22.68 -25.25 -14.71
CA LEU A 502 21.93 -25.72 -15.87
C LEU A 502 21.99 -27.24 -15.91
N GLN A 503 20.85 -27.89 -16.11
CA GLN A 503 20.77 -29.31 -16.41
C GLN A 503 20.16 -29.49 -17.80
N VAL A 504 20.98 -29.95 -18.73
CA VAL A 504 20.68 -29.99 -20.17
C VAL A 504 20.57 -31.44 -20.63
N PRO A 505 19.45 -31.86 -21.25
CA PRO A 505 19.31 -33.19 -21.82
C PRO A 505 20.43 -33.49 -22.82
N THR A 506 20.95 -34.70 -22.78
CA THR A 506 21.97 -35.18 -23.74
C THR A 506 21.42 -36.22 -24.71
N ASP A 507 20.18 -36.66 -24.53
CA ASP A 507 19.52 -37.61 -25.41
C ASP A 507 19.36 -37.00 -26.82
N ALA A 508 19.86 -37.70 -27.84
CA ALA A 508 19.74 -37.30 -29.23
C ALA A 508 18.28 -37.32 -29.73
N GLY A 509 17.38 -38.02 -29.03
CA GLY A 509 15.95 -38.01 -29.29
C GLY A 509 15.24 -36.73 -28.87
N CYS A 510 15.87 -35.86 -28.10
CA CYS A 510 15.26 -34.60 -27.69
C CYS A 510 15.31 -33.55 -28.81
N ALA A 511 14.13 -33.11 -29.24
CA ALA A 511 13.98 -32.05 -30.22
C ALA A 511 14.50 -30.71 -29.66
N LYS A 512 15.12 -29.90 -30.54
CA LYS A 512 15.62 -28.56 -30.23
C LYS A 512 14.83 -27.50 -31.02
N PRO A 513 14.70 -26.25 -30.53
CA PRO A 513 15.21 -25.74 -29.26
C PRO A 513 14.52 -26.44 -28.08
N PHE A 514 15.24 -26.58 -26.96
CA PHE A 514 14.65 -27.17 -25.76
C PHE A 514 13.69 -26.18 -25.11
N ASP A 515 12.61 -26.70 -24.55
CA ASP A 515 11.79 -25.93 -23.61
C ASP A 515 12.57 -25.74 -22.30
N ILE A 516 12.40 -24.57 -21.68
CA ILE A 516 13.16 -24.16 -20.50
C ILE A 516 12.25 -24.13 -19.27
N VAL A 517 12.72 -24.71 -18.17
CA VAL A 517 12.13 -24.57 -16.84
C VAL A 517 13.11 -23.79 -15.96
N ILE A 518 12.68 -22.64 -15.45
CA ILE A 518 13.46 -21.87 -14.48
C ILE A 518 13.09 -22.37 -13.08
N TYR A 519 14.10 -22.74 -12.28
CA TYR A 519 13.94 -23.14 -10.89
C TYR A 519 14.50 -22.06 -9.97
N GLN A 520 13.65 -21.57 -9.06
CA GLN A 520 14.04 -20.71 -7.94
C GLN A 520 13.90 -21.50 -6.64
N HIS A 521 14.90 -21.46 -5.78
CA HIS A 521 14.84 -22.13 -4.49
C HIS A 521 13.93 -21.39 -3.49
N GLY A 522 13.38 -22.11 -2.51
CA GLY A 522 12.65 -21.51 -1.38
C GLY A 522 13.58 -21.00 -0.28
N ILE A 523 13.00 -20.49 0.81
CA ILE A 523 13.74 -20.04 2.00
C ILE A 523 14.63 -21.18 2.52
N PHE A 524 15.87 -20.86 2.89
CA PHE A 524 16.94 -21.80 3.28
C PHE A 524 17.43 -22.76 2.17
N GLY A 525 16.95 -22.59 0.94
CA GLY A 525 17.41 -23.37 -0.21
C GLY A 525 18.57 -22.73 -0.97
N ASN A 526 19.03 -23.44 -1.99
CA ASN A 526 19.96 -22.97 -3.01
C ASN A 526 19.72 -23.69 -4.35
N ARG A 527 20.38 -23.25 -5.41
CA ARG A 527 20.29 -23.81 -6.78
C ARG A 527 20.51 -25.32 -6.89
N SER A 528 21.26 -25.95 -5.99
CA SER A 528 21.52 -27.41 -6.04
C SER A 528 20.28 -28.26 -5.73
N HIS A 529 19.29 -27.70 -5.03
CA HIS A 529 18.03 -28.38 -4.73
C HIS A 529 17.23 -28.73 -6.00
N SER A 530 17.56 -28.11 -7.14
CA SER A 530 16.98 -28.42 -8.44
C SER A 530 17.42 -29.77 -9.01
N LEU A 531 18.56 -30.33 -8.61
CA LEU A 531 19.24 -31.41 -9.33
C LEU A 531 18.38 -32.65 -9.58
N ALA A 532 17.57 -33.05 -8.60
CA ALA A 532 16.69 -34.21 -8.72
C ALA A 532 15.52 -33.94 -9.66
N LEU A 533 14.87 -32.78 -9.51
CA LEU A 533 13.78 -32.34 -10.39
C LEU A 533 14.27 -32.14 -11.82
N GLY A 534 15.42 -31.47 -11.99
CA GLY A 534 15.99 -31.23 -13.29
C GLY A 534 16.38 -32.50 -14.01
N ASN A 535 16.83 -33.56 -13.30
CA ASN A 535 17.12 -34.83 -13.96
C ASN A 535 15.82 -35.49 -14.47
N GLN A 536 14.72 -35.39 -13.73
CA GLN A 536 13.42 -35.88 -14.19
C GLN A 536 12.94 -35.10 -15.42
N LEU A 537 13.03 -33.77 -15.37
CA LEU A 537 12.67 -32.87 -16.47
C LEU A 537 13.54 -33.11 -17.71
N ALA A 538 14.82 -33.43 -17.53
CA ALA A 538 15.69 -33.75 -18.65
C ALA A 538 15.27 -35.02 -19.40
N GLY A 539 14.70 -36.01 -18.68
CA GLY A 539 14.07 -37.18 -19.30
C GLY A 539 12.81 -36.87 -20.11
N GLN A 540 12.25 -35.66 -19.95
CA GLN A 540 11.14 -35.12 -20.74
C GLN A 540 11.62 -34.04 -21.73
N CYS A 541 12.92 -33.96 -22.00
CA CYS A 541 13.54 -33.02 -22.92
C CYS A 541 13.44 -31.52 -22.55
N TYR A 542 13.28 -31.21 -21.26
CA TYR A 542 13.40 -29.84 -20.75
C TYR A 542 14.82 -29.53 -20.29
N VAL A 543 15.26 -28.29 -20.52
CA VAL A 543 16.42 -27.71 -19.84
C VAL A 543 15.96 -27.09 -18.54
N THR A 544 16.57 -27.51 -17.42
CA THR A 544 16.35 -26.84 -16.13
C THR A 544 17.43 -25.80 -15.91
N VAL A 545 17.01 -24.57 -15.61
CA VAL A 545 17.87 -23.44 -15.29
C VAL A 545 17.59 -23.06 -13.84
N ALA A 546 18.41 -23.53 -12.92
CA ALA A 546 18.31 -23.15 -11.52
C ALA A 546 19.13 -21.89 -11.26
N ILE A 547 18.50 -20.89 -10.66
CA ILE A 547 19.09 -19.58 -10.38
C ILE A 547 18.97 -19.29 -8.88
N ASP A 548 20.02 -18.74 -8.30
CA ASP A 548 19.93 -18.19 -6.94
C ASP A 548 19.38 -16.77 -6.97
N LEU A 549 18.77 -16.34 -5.86
CA LEU A 549 18.47 -14.92 -5.70
C LEU A 549 19.80 -14.13 -5.67
N PRO A 550 19.83 -12.87 -6.11
CA PRO A 550 21.03 -12.05 -5.99
C PRO A 550 21.57 -12.01 -4.55
N MET A 551 22.90 -12.17 -4.38
CA MET A 551 23.55 -12.28 -3.06
C MET A 551 23.20 -13.54 -2.26
N HIS A 552 22.57 -14.53 -2.89
CA HIS A 552 22.39 -15.88 -2.34
C HIS A 552 23.29 -16.88 -3.08
N GLY A 553 23.61 -17.97 -2.40
CA GLY A 553 24.44 -19.01 -2.97
C GLY A 553 24.42 -20.30 -2.14
N ILE A 554 25.47 -21.10 -2.33
CA ILE A 554 25.65 -22.34 -1.58
C ILE A 554 26.46 -22.01 -0.34
N ALA A 555 25.79 -21.96 0.80
CA ALA A 555 26.46 -21.73 2.08
C ALA A 555 27.55 -22.80 2.31
N PRO A 556 28.72 -22.44 2.87
CA PRO A 556 29.77 -23.42 3.17
C PRO A 556 29.33 -24.51 4.15
N ARG A 557 28.36 -24.18 5.02
CA ARG A 557 27.83 -25.08 6.04
C ARG A 557 26.31 -25.00 6.07
N LEU A 558 25.69 -26.14 6.35
CA LEU A 558 24.29 -26.23 6.71
C LEU A 558 24.04 -25.52 8.04
N ALA A 559 22.78 -25.21 8.35
CA ALA A 559 22.37 -24.64 9.65
C ALA A 559 22.79 -25.53 10.85
N THR A 560 23.03 -26.82 10.61
CA THR A 560 23.54 -27.78 11.61
C THR A 560 25.05 -27.65 11.88
N GLY A 561 25.76 -26.79 11.14
CA GLY A 561 27.20 -26.58 11.22
C GLY A 561 28.04 -27.58 10.42
N VAL A 562 27.43 -28.58 9.79
CA VAL A 562 28.12 -29.54 8.90
C VAL A 562 28.42 -28.89 7.54
N LEU A 563 29.51 -29.29 6.88
CA LEU A 563 29.79 -28.83 5.51
C LEU A 563 28.61 -29.15 4.59
N ASP A 564 28.25 -28.19 3.75
CA ASP A 564 27.20 -28.39 2.76
C ASP A 564 27.70 -29.41 1.71
N PRO A 565 26.98 -30.53 1.48
CA PRO A 565 27.39 -31.52 0.48
C PRO A 565 27.35 -30.98 -0.97
N SER A 566 26.63 -29.87 -1.20
CA SER A 566 26.56 -29.19 -2.49
C SER A 566 27.69 -28.18 -2.70
N LEU A 567 28.63 -28.04 -1.76
CA LEU A 567 29.73 -27.07 -1.83
C LEU A 567 30.63 -27.23 -3.07
N GLY A 568 30.75 -28.45 -3.62
CA GLY A 568 31.42 -28.67 -4.91
C GLY A 568 30.73 -28.03 -6.11
N LEU A 569 29.48 -27.57 -5.93
CA LEU A 569 28.69 -26.79 -6.89
C LEU A 569 28.61 -25.30 -6.50
N SER A 570 29.27 -24.90 -5.40
CA SER A 570 29.46 -23.49 -5.06
C SER A 570 30.33 -22.82 -6.13
N VAL A 571 30.13 -21.53 -6.34
CA VAL A 571 31.00 -20.71 -7.19
C VAL A 571 31.75 -19.67 -6.34
N ASP A 572 31.59 -19.75 -5.03
CA ASP A 572 31.93 -18.72 -4.04
C ASP A 572 33.24 -19.11 -3.34
N VAL A 573 33.40 -20.40 -3.05
CA VAL A 573 34.60 -20.98 -2.47
C VAL A 573 35.01 -22.28 -3.16
N THR A 574 36.31 -22.42 -3.42
CA THR A 574 36.91 -23.66 -3.91
C THR A 574 37.59 -24.37 -2.75
N GLN A 575 37.19 -25.62 -2.49
CA GLN A 575 37.92 -26.47 -1.55
C GLN A 575 39.29 -26.81 -2.13
N GLN A 576 40.34 -26.43 -1.42
CA GLN A 576 41.73 -26.72 -1.76
C GLN A 576 42.03 -28.19 -1.45
N GLY A 577 43.11 -28.72 -2.06
CA GLY A 577 43.54 -30.10 -1.86
C GLY A 577 43.95 -30.45 -0.42
N ASP A 578 44.14 -29.44 0.43
CA ASP A 578 44.40 -29.58 1.88
C ASP A 578 43.11 -29.53 2.74
N GLY A 579 41.95 -29.44 2.11
CA GLY A 579 40.65 -29.34 2.76
C GLY A 579 40.26 -27.94 3.23
N SER A 580 41.13 -26.93 3.06
CA SER A 580 40.81 -25.52 3.33
C SER A 580 39.95 -24.93 2.21
N PHE A 581 39.30 -23.78 2.47
CA PHE A 581 38.51 -23.07 1.48
C PHE A 581 39.21 -21.79 1.07
N ALA A 582 39.37 -21.57 -0.24
CA ALA A 582 39.80 -20.30 -0.77
C ALA A 582 38.66 -19.68 -1.58
N ALA A 583 38.63 -18.35 -1.65
CA ALA A 583 37.67 -17.66 -2.49
C ALA A 583 37.85 -18.07 -3.95
N SER A 584 36.73 -18.23 -4.64
CA SER A 584 36.71 -18.40 -6.08
C SER A 584 37.36 -17.21 -6.79
N ALA A 585 38.03 -17.46 -7.92
CA ALA A 585 38.65 -16.42 -8.75
C ALA A 585 37.64 -15.66 -9.63
N LEU A 586 36.36 -16.01 -9.54
CA LEU A 586 35.29 -15.36 -10.28
C LEU A 586 34.96 -14.00 -9.66
N PRO A 587 34.60 -12.99 -10.47
CA PRO A 587 34.14 -11.71 -9.96
C PRO A 587 32.79 -11.93 -9.28
N MET A 588 32.76 -12.02 -7.96
CA MET A 588 31.50 -12.06 -7.20
C MET A 588 31.51 -11.02 -6.11
N ASN A 589 30.40 -10.29 -6.01
CA ASN A 589 30.17 -9.23 -5.05
C ASN A 589 29.58 -9.76 -3.73
N GLU A 590 29.49 -11.09 -3.56
CA GLU A 590 28.82 -11.79 -2.44
C GLU A 590 29.68 -11.91 -1.17
N ARG A 591 30.59 -10.98 -0.89
CA ARG A 591 31.41 -11.02 0.33
C ARG A 591 30.87 -10.13 1.44
#